data_AF-A0A2H6AAF9-F1
#
_entry.id   AF-A0A2H6AAF9-F1
#
_cell.length_a   1.000
_cell.length_b   1.000
_cell.length_c   1.000
_cell.angle_alpha   90.00
_cell.angle_beta   90.00
_cell.angle_gamma   90.00
#
_symmetry.space_group_name_H-M   'P 1'
#
loop_
_entity.id
_entity.type
_entity.pdbx_description
1 polymer ?
#
loop_
_entity_poly.entity_id
_entity_poly.type
_entity_poly.pdbx_seq_one_letter_code
_entity_poly.pdbx_strand_id
1 'polypeptide(L)'
;MNNGAQGRATAQAQSSCQTADQINNGAQGSEEQWWTRREFVATLASGLGFAAHAQETASPIVGTQPLPEPKVLLPTDDVPRIGPPKRIAAITTVYWKYSHADDIITKFIEGYAIVGRIHRPHCRVVSLYIDQFPETDIGRGLAARYKIPIFKTPAEALTLGGKELAVDGVLLIGEHGNYPTNEKGQTLYPRRE
;
A
#
# COMPACT_ATOMS: atom_id res chain seq x y z
N MET A 1 -57.96 43.68 38.74
CA MET A 1 -58.69 44.42 37.69
C MET A 1 -57.96 44.20 36.37
N ASN A 2 -58.77 44.16 35.33
CA ASN A 2 -58.59 43.44 34.08
C ASN A 2 -57.85 44.26 33.00
N ASN A 3 -57.53 43.57 31.91
CA ASN A 3 -57.25 44.03 30.54
C ASN A 3 -55.87 44.66 30.28
N GLY A 4 -55.16 44.38 29.18
CA GLY A 4 -55.48 43.61 27.97
C GLY A 4 -54.79 44.24 26.74
N ALA A 5 -54.42 43.38 25.77
CA ALA A 5 -54.07 43.68 24.36
C ALA A 5 -52.72 44.42 24.09
N GLN A 6 -51.95 44.21 23.01
CA GLN A 6 -51.96 43.33 21.83
C GLN A 6 -50.63 43.58 21.07
N GLY A 7 -50.13 42.58 20.31
CA GLY A 7 -49.78 42.84 18.90
C GLY A 7 -48.36 42.51 18.36
N ARG A 8 -48.40 41.72 17.26
CA ARG A 8 -47.47 41.53 16.12
C ARG A 8 -46.48 40.33 16.21
N ALA A 9 -46.71 39.20 15.52
CA ALA A 9 -46.70 38.91 14.05
C ALA A 9 -45.25 38.83 13.52
N THR A 10 -44.75 37.87 12.72
CA THR A 10 -45.22 36.90 11.69
C THR A 10 -43.92 36.24 11.15
N ALA A 11 -43.84 35.15 10.37
CA ALA A 11 -44.65 34.00 10.00
C ALA A 11 -43.74 33.18 9.06
N GLN A 12 -43.81 31.84 9.18
CA GLN A 12 -43.08 30.88 8.35
C GLN A 12 -43.83 30.53 7.06
N ALA A 13 -43.04 29.99 6.13
CA ALA A 13 -43.32 29.52 4.79
C ALA A 13 -44.57 28.63 4.58
N GLN A 14 -45.15 28.82 3.39
CA GLN A 14 -46.05 27.95 2.63
C GLN A 14 -45.72 28.24 1.14
N SER A 15 -45.96 27.44 0.10
CA SER A 15 -46.42 26.07 -0.13
C SER A 15 -46.50 25.93 -1.66
N SER A 16 -46.27 24.71 -2.17
CA SER A 16 -46.89 24.06 -3.35
C SER A 16 -46.94 24.74 -4.74
N CYS A 17 -46.25 24.09 -5.69
CA CYS A 17 -46.80 23.42 -6.89
C CYS A 17 -48.00 24.06 -7.61
N GLN A 18 -47.81 24.51 -8.85
CA GLN A 18 -48.85 24.56 -9.87
C GLN A 18 -48.34 24.14 -11.26
N THR A 19 -49.06 23.18 -11.82
CA THR A 19 -49.09 22.67 -13.20
C THR A 19 -49.53 23.76 -14.19
N ALA A 20 -49.05 23.72 -15.42
CA ALA A 20 -49.68 24.42 -16.53
C ALA A 20 -49.78 23.48 -17.74
N ASP A 21 -51.02 23.25 -18.13
CA ASP A 21 -51.47 22.49 -19.28
C ASP A 21 -52.14 23.49 -20.24
N GLN A 22 -52.10 23.19 -21.54
CA GLN A 22 -53.07 23.57 -22.59
C GLN A 22 -52.74 24.64 -23.68
N ILE A 23 -52.56 24.10 -24.91
CA ILE A 23 -53.19 24.39 -26.24
C ILE A 23 -52.90 25.72 -26.99
N ASN A 24 -52.39 25.66 -28.24
CA ASN A 24 -53.17 25.97 -29.45
C ASN A 24 -52.59 25.48 -30.80
N ASN A 25 -53.51 25.14 -31.69
CA ASN A 25 -53.43 24.48 -33.00
C ASN A 25 -53.14 25.41 -34.20
N GLY A 26 -52.73 24.81 -35.33
CA GLY A 26 -52.92 25.35 -36.69
C GLY A 26 -52.32 24.42 -37.77
N ALA A 27 -53.12 23.53 -38.37
CA ALA A 27 -53.62 23.59 -39.78
C ALA A 27 -52.61 23.05 -40.82
N GLN A 28 -52.86 22.20 -41.83
CA GLN A 28 -53.97 21.47 -42.52
C GLN A 28 -53.20 20.44 -43.40
N GLY A 29 -53.56 19.17 -43.66
CA GLY A 29 -54.79 18.60 -44.21
C GLY A 29 -54.53 18.03 -45.62
N SER A 30 -54.54 16.69 -45.81
CA SER A 30 -55.17 16.00 -46.96
C SER A 30 -54.97 14.46 -46.97
N GLU A 31 -56.12 13.77 -46.95
CA GLU A 31 -56.46 12.43 -47.48
C GLU A 31 -55.68 11.17 -47.03
N GLU A 32 -56.29 10.45 -46.08
CA GLU A 32 -55.95 9.07 -45.73
C GLU A 32 -56.33 8.09 -46.86
N GLN A 33 -55.33 7.66 -47.65
CA GLN A 33 -55.40 6.43 -48.43
C GLN A 33 -54.97 5.26 -47.55
N TRP A 34 -55.95 4.55 -46.99
CA TRP A 34 -55.73 3.39 -46.15
C TRP A 34 -55.41 2.16 -47.02
N TRP A 35 -54.16 1.70 -46.98
CA TRP A 35 -53.78 0.41 -47.53
C TRP A 35 -54.07 -0.68 -46.50
N THR A 36 -54.66 -1.78 -46.95
CA THR A 36 -54.82 -2.94 -46.05
C THR A 36 -53.49 -3.66 -45.87
N ARG A 37 -53.27 -4.27 -44.70
CA ARG A 37 -51.99 -4.92 -44.32
C ARG A 37 -51.49 -5.99 -45.30
N ARG A 38 -52.33 -6.50 -46.20
CA ARG A 38 -51.94 -7.46 -47.23
C ARG A 38 -51.36 -6.81 -48.50
N GLU A 39 -51.74 -5.57 -48.82
CA GLU A 39 -51.25 -4.85 -50.01
C GLU A 39 -49.86 -4.25 -49.79
N PHE A 40 -49.56 -3.84 -48.55
CA PHE A 40 -48.24 -3.34 -48.16
C PHE A 40 -47.14 -4.41 -48.28
N VAL A 41 -47.44 -5.67 -47.92
CA VAL A 41 -46.44 -6.76 -47.94
C VAL A 41 -46.18 -7.26 -49.36
N ALA A 42 -47.15 -7.18 -50.27
CA ALA A 42 -46.99 -7.64 -51.66
C ALA A 42 -46.08 -6.73 -52.51
N THR A 43 -45.95 -5.45 -52.15
CA THR A 43 -45.18 -4.47 -52.94
C THR A 43 -43.67 -4.50 -52.61
N LEU A 44 -43.28 -4.98 -51.42
CA LEU A 44 -41.85 -5.13 -51.05
C LEU A 44 -41.18 -6.38 -51.66
N ALA A 45 -41.94 -7.32 -52.19
CA ALA A 45 -41.39 -8.58 -52.72
C ALA A 45 -40.85 -8.49 -54.17
N SER A 46 -41.00 -7.35 -54.85
CA SER A 46 -40.62 -7.22 -56.27
C SER A 46 -39.61 -6.09 -56.57
N GLY A 47 -39.07 -5.41 -55.56
CA GLY A 47 -38.24 -4.22 -55.74
C GLY A 47 -36.81 -4.36 -55.24
N LEU A 48 -35.96 -4.96 -56.07
CA LEU A 48 -34.51 -4.67 -56.25
C LEU A 48 -33.59 -4.73 -55.02
N GLY A 49 -32.62 -5.64 -55.13
CA GLY A 49 -31.54 -5.83 -54.17
C GLY A 49 -30.72 -4.57 -53.91
N PHE A 50 -30.51 -4.32 -52.62
CA PHE A 50 -29.37 -3.57 -52.14
C PHE A 50 -28.42 -4.55 -51.48
N ALA A 51 -27.19 -4.54 -51.96
CA ALA A 51 -26.08 -5.30 -51.41
C ALA A 51 -25.98 -5.05 -49.90
N ALA A 52 -25.75 -6.11 -49.13
CA ALA A 52 -25.42 -6.01 -47.72
C ALA A 52 -24.11 -5.21 -47.58
N HIS A 53 -24.23 -3.91 -47.34
CA HIS A 53 -23.15 -3.16 -46.73
C HIS A 53 -23.14 -3.59 -45.27
N ALA A 54 -22.32 -4.59 -44.96
CA ALA A 54 -21.95 -4.91 -43.60
C ALA A 54 -21.20 -3.70 -43.05
N GLN A 55 -21.96 -2.76 -42.50
CA GLN A 55 -21.40 -1.63 -41.78
C GLN A 55 -20.86 -2.20 -40.48
N GLU A 56 -19.55 -2.41 -40.45
CA GLU A 56 -18.78 -2.74 -39.27
C GLU A 56 -19.15 -1.72 -38.17
N THR A 57 -19.92 -2.18 -37.18
CA THR A 57 -20.26 -1.35 -36.01
C THR A 57 -19.00 -1.19 -35.19
N ALA A 58 -18.14 -0.25 -35.58
CA ALA A 58 -17.03 0.18 -34.77
C ALA A 58 -17.59 0.62 -33.41
N SER A 59 -17.21 -0.09 -32.36
CA SER A 59 -17.56 0.29 -31.00
C SER A 59 -17.07 1.73 -30.77
N PRO A 60 -17.88 2.65 -30.19
CA PRO A 60 -17.47 4.04 -30.00
C PRO A 60 -16.31 4.19 -29.00
N ILE A 61 -15.95 3.10 -28.31
CA ILE A 61 -14.74 3.00 -27.52
C ILE A 61 -13.60 2.67 -28.48
N VAL A 62 -13.00 3.71 -29.06
CA VAL A 62 -11.62 3.65 -29.57
C VAL A 62 -10.79 2.97 -28.48
N GLY A 63 -10.10 1.88 -28.83
CA GLY A 63 -9.40 1.01 -27.89
C GLY A 63 -8.76 1.80 -26.75
N THR A 64 -9.31 1.64 -25.55
CA THR A 64 -8.81 2.32 -24.36
C THR A 64 -7.33 2.03 -24.23
N GLN A 65 -6.52 3.03 -23.85
CA GLN A 65 -5.10 2.82 -23.61
C GLN A 65 -4.91 1.57 -22.75
N PRO A 66 -4.05 0.62 -23.16
CA PRO A 66 -3.80 -0.57 -22.36
C PRO A 66 -3.38 -0.13 -20.97
N LEU A 67 -3.88 -0.82 -19.93
CA LEU A 67 -3.49 -0.52 -18.56
C LEU A 67 -1.96 -0.56 -18.50
N PRO A 68 -1.29 0.50 -18.02
CA PRO A 68 0.16 0.47 -17.91
C PRO A 68 0.54 -0.71 -17.02
N GLU A 69 1.57 -1.46 -17.44
CA GLU A 69 2.05 -2.56 -16.61
C GLU A 69 2.47 -2.00 -15.25
N PRO A 70 1.96 -2.57 -14.13
CA PRO A 70 2.36 -2.14 -12.80
C PRO A 70 3.84 -2.44 -12.61
N LYS A 71 4.69 -1.42 -12.78
CA LYS A 71 6.11 -1.51 -12.46
C LYS A 71 6.27 -1.30 -10.97
N VAL A 72 6.59 -2.39 -10.25
CA VAL A 72 7.05 -2.29 -8.87
C VAL A 72 8.50 -1.82 -8.90
N LEU A 73 8.66 -0.49 -8.86
CA LEU A 73 9.92 0.19 -8.62
C LEU A 73 10.13 0.24 -7.11
N LEU A 74 11.10 -0.51 -6.61
CA LEU A 74 11.49 -0.35 -5.21
C LEU A 74 12.48 0.81 -5.12
N PRO A 75 12.38 1.67 -4.09
CA PRO A 75 13.37 2.74 -3.88
C PRO A 75 14.82 2.24 -3.83
N THR A 76 15.01 0.97 -3.46
CA THR A 76 16.30 0.29 -3.38
C THR A 76 16.86 -0.21 -4.71
N ASP A 77 16.04 -0.29 -5.77
CA ASP A 77 16.47 -0.84 -7.07
C ASP A 77 17.44 0.11 -7.79
N ASP A 78 17.28 1.42 -7.58
CA ASP A 78 18.11 2.46 -8.21
C ASP A 78 19.32 2.86 -7.34
N VAL A 79 19.49 2.28 -6.15
CA VAL A 79 20.63 2.62 -5.27
C VAL A 79 21.89 1.96 -5.81
N PRO A 80 22.88 2.73 -6.31
CA PRO A 80 24.06 2.14 -6.92
C PRO A 80 24.92 1.46 -5.84
N ARG A 81 25.17 0.17 -6.04
CA ARG A 81 26.00 -0.66 -5.15
C ARG A 81 27.48 -0.50 -5.50
N ILE A 82 28.03 0.67 -5.18
CA ILE A 82 29.41 1.03 -5.51
C ILE A 82 30.35 0.61 -4.38
N GLY A 83 31.45 -0.05 -4.73
CA GLY A 83 32.51 -0.43 -3.80
C GLY A 83 32.26 -1.75 -3.06
N PRO A 84 33.09 -2.08 -2.07
CA PRO A 84 32.90 -3.28 -1.26
C PRO A 84 31.66 -3.14 -0.34
N PRO A 85 30.97 -4.26 -0.01
CA PRO A 85 29.86 -4.24 0.94
C PRO A 85 30.28 -3.66 2.29
N LYS A 86 29.43 -2.82 2.88
CA LYS A 86 29.69 -2.22 4.19
C LYS A 86 29.74 -3.28 5.29
N ARG A 87 30.72 -3.17 6.19
CA ARG A 87 30.90 -4.05 7.34
C ARG A 87 30.06 -3.55 8.51
N ILE A 88 29.16 -4.37 9.01
CA ILE A 88 28.21 -3.99 10.04
C ILE A 88 28.44 -4.85 11.29
N ALA A 89 28.56 -4.22 12.45
CA ALA A 89 28.43 -4.91 13.74
C ALA A 89 26.97 -4.90 14.18
N ALA A 90 26.47 -6.01 14.70
CA ALA A 90 25.16 -6.02 15.36
C ALA A 90 25.32 -6.20 16.87
N ILE A 91 24.78 -5.25 17.63
CA ILE A 91 24.80 -5.18 19.08
C ILE A 91 23.36 -5.32 19.54
N THR A 92 23.04 -6.44 20.20
CA THR A 92 21.69 -6.71 20.69
C THR A 92 21.69 -7.20 22.13
N THR A 93 20.59 -6.95 22.84
CA THR A 93 20.39 -7.45 24.20
C THR A 93 19.95 -8.91 24.24
N VAL A 94 19.04 -9.31 23.36
CA VAL A 94 18.60 -10.71 23.17
C VAL A 94 18.34 -10.98 21.70
N TYR A 95 18.33 -12.26 21.31
CA TYR A 95 18.06 -12.67 19.94
C TYR A 95 17.24 -13.96 19.89
N TRP A 96 15.91 -13.83 19.86
CA TRP A 96 14.97 -14.94 19.76
C TRP A 96 13.98 -14.71 18.60
N LYS A 97 13.28 -15.76 18.20
CA LYS A 97 12.36 -15.73 17.04
C LYS A 97 11.27 -14.66 17.20
N TYR A 98 11.10 -13.75 16.22
CA TYR A 98 10.17 -12.61 16.26
C TYR A 98 10.53 -11.48 17.25
N SER A 99 11.74 -11.47 17.81
CA SER A 99 12.28 -10.26 18.45
C SER A 99 12.65 -9.22 17.39
N HIS A 100 12.77 -7.92 17.72
CA HIS A 100 13.22 -6.96 16.70
C HIS A 100 14.67 -7.22 16.26
N ALA A 101 15.47 -7.89 17.09
CA ALA A 101 16.77 -8.40 16.68
C ALA A 101 16.62 -9.39 15.50
N ASP A 102 15.63 -10.29 15.53
CA ASP A 102 15.32 -11.19 14.42
C ASP A 102 14.76 -10.44 13.21
N ASP A 103 13.79 -9.56 13.42
CA ASP A 103 13.16 -8.81 12.33
C ASP A 103 14.11 -7.85 11.60
N ILE A 104 15.19 -7.41 12.26
CA ILE A 104 16.20 -6.50 11.69
C ILE A 104 17.46 -7.27 11.29
N ILE A 105 18.19 -7.86 12.25
CA ILE A 105 19.52 -8.43 12.00
C ILE A 105 19.43 -9.58 10.99
N THR A 106 18.42 -10.44 11.09
CA THR A 106 18.25 -11.58 10.18
C THR A 106 18.08 -11.09 8.73
N LYS A 107 17.46 -9.92 8.50
CA LYS A 107 17.31 -9.36 7.14
C LYS A 107 18.62 -8.83 6.58
N PHE A 108 19.53 -8.36 7.44
CA PHE A 108 20.89 -7.99 7.04
C PHE A 108 21.77 -9.21 6.75
N ILE A 109 21.51 -10.34 7.40
CA ILE A 109 22.25 -11.60 7.20
C ILE A 109 21.72 -12.36 5.98
N GLU A 110 20.42 -12.64 5.93
CA GLU A 110 19.81 -13.54 4.94
C GLU A 110 19.25 -12.79 3.72
N GLY A 111 18.91 -11.52 3.90
CA GLY A 111 18.08 -10.74 2.98
C GLY A 111 16.60 -10.77 3.37
N TYR A 112 15.77 -10.14 2.55
CA TYR A 112 14.33 -10.05 2.74
C TYR A 112 13.60 -10.15 1.39
N ALA A 113 12.42 -10.76 1.37
CA ALA A 113 11.62 -10.88 0.16
C ALA A 113 10.66 -9.70 0.02
N ILE A 114 10.65 -9.05 -1.15
CA ILE A 114 9.68 -8.01 -1.53
C ILE A 114 9.16 -8.34 -2.92
N VAL A 115 7.83 -8.45 -3.05
CA VAL A 115 7.13 -8.70 -4.33
C VAL A 115 7.78 -9.84 -5.13
N GLY A 116 7.93 -11.00 -4.49
CA GLY A 116 8.50 -12.21 -5.11
C GLY A 116 9.99 -12.15 -5.41
N ARG A 117 10.70 -11.05 -5.10
CA ARG A 117 12.15 -10.92 -5.26
C ARG A 117 12.86 -10.98 -3.91
N ILE A 118 13.97 -11.71 -3.84
CA ILE A 118 14.85 -11.70 -2.66
C ILE A 118 15.80 -10.50 -2.78
N HIS A 119 15.67 -9.54 -1.89
CA HIS A 119 16.57 -8.41 -1.76
C HIS A 119 17.66 -8.72 -0.73
N ARG A 120 18.92 -8.54 -1.12
CA ARG A 120 20.06 -8.57 -0.20
C ARG A 120 20.66 -7.18 -0.09
N PRO A 121 20.80 -6.62 1.13
CA PRO A 121 21.40 -5.31 1.30
C PRO A 121 22.89 -5.34 0.92
N HIS A 122 23.43 -4.21 0.48
CA HIS A 122 24.83 -4.10 0.08
C HIS A 122 25.78 -3.91 1.29
N CYS A 123 25.62 -4.79 2.27
CA CYS A 123 26.39 -4.83 3.50
C CYS A 123 26.50 -6.27 4.02
N ARG A 124 27.35 -6.47 5.02
CA ARG A 124 27.57 -7.76 5.67
C ARG A 124 27.69 -7.56 7.17
N VAL A 125 26.94 -8.36 7.92
CA VAL A 125 27.14 -8.45 9.38
C VAL A 125 28.43 -9.24 9.63
N VAL A 126 29.43 -8.57 10.21
CA VAL A 126 30.78 -9.14 10.42
C VAL A 126 31.02 -9.56 11.87
N SER A 127 30.20 -9.11 12.79
CA SER A 127 30.30 -9.42 14.22
C SER A 127 28.97 -9.25 14.93
N LEU A 128 28.81 -10.02 16.00
CA LEU A 128 27.66 -9.96 16.89
C LEU A 128 28.12 -9.75 18.34
N TYR A 129 27.37 -8.95 19.07
CA TYR A 129 27.31 -8.98 20.53
C TYR A 129 25.88 -9.26 20.93
N ILE A 130 25.68 -10.24 21.81
CA ILE A 130 24.38 -10.60 22.38
C ILE A 130 24.57 -10.61 23.90
N ASP A 131 23.87 -9.73 24.61
CA ASP A 131 24.03 -9.57 26.06
C ASP A 131 23.52 -10.80 26.83
N GLN A 132 22.36 -11.32 26.45
CA GLN A 132 21.68 -12.40 27.15
C GLN A 132 21.21 -13.49 26.18
N PHE A 133 21.36 -14.75 26.61
CA PHE A 133 20.97 -15.92 25.83
C PHE A 133 19.80 -16.66 26.52
N PRO A 134 18.54 -16.32 26.22
CA PRO A 134 17.39 -17.06 26.73
C PRO A 134 17.36 -18.49 26.15
N GLU A 135 16.51 -19.35 26.70
CA GLU A 135 16.30 -20.72 26.20
C GLU A 135 15.83 -20.74 24.73
N THR A 136 15.07 -19.71 24.33
CA THR A 136 14.55 -19.51 22.96
C THR A 136 15.54 -18.78 22.02
N ASP A 137 16.81 -18.67 22.41
CA ASP A 137 17.84 -18.01 21.61
C ASP A 137 18.03 -18.68 20.24
N ILE A 138 18.02 -17.85 19.19
CA ILE A 138 18.34 -18.25 17.82
C ILE A 138 19.68 -17.65 17.36
N GLY A 139 20.22 -16.67 18.07
CA GLY A 139 21.39 -15.91 17.67
C GLY A 139 22.64 -16.76 17.53
N ARG A 140 22.89 -17.70 18.46
CA ARG A 140 24.03 -18.64 18.38
C ARG A 140 23.94 -19.55 17.15
N GLY A 141 22.74 -20.05 16.85
CA GLY A 141 22.50 -20.90 15.68
C GLY A 141 22.72 -20.16 14.36
N LEU A 142 22.21 -18.94 14.25
CA LEU A 142 22.43 -18.07 13.09
C LEU A 142 23.91 -17.70 12.93
N ALA A 143 24.58 -17.31 14.01
CA ALA A 143 26.00 -16.98 14.00
C ALA A 143 26.86 -18.14 13.51
N ALA A 144 26.59 -19.36 13.99
CA ALA A 144 27.29 -20.57 13.54
C ALA A 144 27.02 -20.87 12.06
N ARG A 145 25.76 -20.78 11.62
CA ARG A 145 25.36 -21.03 10.22
C ARG A 145 26.06 -20.08 9.24
N TYR A 146 26.13 -18.80 9.58
CA TYR A 146 26.69 -17.76 8.72
C TYR A 146 28.16 -17.43 9.00
N LYS A 147 28.80 -18.17 9.93
CA LYS A 147 30.20 -17.99 10.34
C LYS A 147 30.49 -16.57 10.85
N ILE A 148 29.55 -16.01 11.60
CA ILE A 148 29.68 -14.68 12.20
C ILE A 148 30.19 -14.87 13.64
N PRO A 149 31.33 -14.24 14.01
CA PRO A 149 31.83 -14.32 15.37
C PRO A 149 30.91 -13.56 16.35
N ILE A 150 30.61 -14.20 17.48
CA ILE A 150 29.99 -13.55 18.64
C ILE A 150 31.09 -13.17 19.63
N PHE A 151 31.14 -11.90 20.02
CA PHE A 151 32.10 -11.36 20.97
C PHE A 151 31.49 -11.16 22.35
N LYS A 152 32.34 -11.05 23.37
CA LYS A 152 31.91 -10.94 24.78
C LYS A 152 31.62 -9.52 25.21
N THR A 153 32.06 -8.52 24.44
CA THR A 153 31.80 -7.11 24.72
C THR A 153 31.42 -6.37 23.44
N PRO A 154 30.64 -5.27 23.53
CA PRO A 154 30.36 -4.43 22.37
C PRO A 154 31.64 -3.87 21.74
N ALA A 155 32.64 -3.49 22.55
CA ALA A 155 33.92 -2.97 22.06
C ALA A 155 34.66 -4.00 21.20
N GLU A 156 34.72 -5.26 21.63
CA GLU A 156 35.30 -6.34 20.84
C GLU A 156 34.54 -6.58 19.53
N ALA A 157 33.19 -6.53 19.55
CA ALA A 157 32.38 -6.66 18.34
C ALA A 157 32.65 -5.52 17.34
N LEU A 158 32.81 -4.29 17.81
CA LEU A 158 33.12 -3.12 16.98
C LEU A 158 34.54 -3.14 16.40
N THR A 159 35.49 -3.76 17.11
CA THR A 159 36.92 -3.81 16.74
C THR A 159 37.34 -5.13 16.11
N LEU A 160 36.45 -6.12 16.06
CA LEU A 160 36.74 -7.51 15.69
C LEU A 160 37.89 -8.13 16.51
N GLY A 161 37.96 -7.77 17.79
CA GLY A 161 39.05 -8.18 18.71
C GLY A 161 40.35 -7.41 18.54
N GLY A 162 40.37 -6.39 17.68
CA GLY A 162 41.51 -5.47 17.51
C GLY A 162 41.49 -4.30 18.48
N LYS A 163 42.33 -3.29 18.19
CA LYS A 163 42.42 -2.04 18.97
C LYS A 163 41.68 -0.86 18.34
N GLU A 164 41.26 -1.00 17.08
CA GLU A 164 40.68 0.07 16.27
C GLU A 164 39.32 -0.34 15.73
N LEU A 165 38.48 0.65 15.40
CA LEU A 165 37.16 0.40 14.81
C LEU A 165 37.30 -0.32 13.46
N ALA A 166 36.66 -1.47 13.32
CA ALA A 166 36.79 -2.34 12.16
C ALA A 166 35.50 -2.45 11.32
N VAL A 167 34.48 -1.66 11.65
CA VAL A 167 33.14 -1.68 11.03
C VAL A 167 32.75 -0.31 10.49
N ASP A 168 31.96 -0.30 9.41
CA ASP A 168 31.42 0.90 8.77
C ASP A 168 30.10 1.36 9.40
N GLY A 169 29.40 0.47 10.12
CA GLY A 169 28.11 0.76 10.71
C GLY A 169 27.73 -0.20 11.83
N VAL A 170 26.70 0.19 12.60
CA VAL A 170 26.24 -0.54 13.78
C VAL A 170 24.73 -0.69 13.74
N LEU A 171 24.24 -1.91 13.91
CA LEU A 171 22.86 -2.19 14.29
C LEU A 171 22.80 -2.26 15.81
N LEU A 172 22.00 -1.41 16.44
CA LEU A 172 21.85 -1.36 17.89
C LEU A 172 20.39 -1.64 18.26
N ILE A 173 20.13 -2.77 18.92
CA ILE A 173 18.79 -3.21 19.31
C ILE A 173 18.77 -3.54 20.81
N GLY A 174 18.09 -2.71 21.60
CA GLY A 174 18.14 -2.80 23.07
C GLY A 174 16.77 -2.76 23.75
N GLU A 175 15.83 -3.55 23.25
CA GLU A 175 14.39 -3.46 23.61
C GLU A 175 13.86 -4.58 24.50
N HIS A 176 14.60 -5.67 24.62
CA HIS A 176 14.14 -6.92 25.22
C HIS A 176 15.27 -7.49 26.07
N GLY A 177 14.92 -8.42 26.95
CA GLY A 177 15.84 -9.02 27.91
C GLY A 177 15.38 -8.81 29.34
N ASN A 178 16.06 -9.48 30.27
CA ASN A 178 15.76 -9.41 31.68
C ASN A 178 16.63 -8.33 32.32
N TYR A 179 16.01 -7.19 32.65
CA TYR A 179 16.66 -6.04 33.27
C TYR A 179 15.82 -5.53 34.45
N PRO A 180 16.45 -4.89 35.46
CA PRO A 180 15.71 -4.35 36.59
C PRO A 180 14.75 -3.24 36.17
N THR A 181 13.72 -3.02 36.98
CA THR A 181 12.77 -1.91 36.83
C THR A 181 13.03 -0.85 37.89
N ASN A 182 12.79 0.42 37.57
CA ASN A 182 12.85 1.50 38.55
C ASN A 182 11.50 1.69 39.28
N GLU A 183 11.46 2.60 40.25
CA GLU A 183 10.25 2.97 41.01
C GLU A 183 9.10 3.48 40.13
N LYS A 184 9.40 3.94 38.91
CA LYS A 184 8.42 4.40 37.91
C LYS A 184 7.93 3.27 37.00
N GLY A 185 8.33 2.03 37.25
CA GLY A 185 8.00 0.87 36.43
C GLY A 185 8.71 0.82 35.07
N GLN A 186 9.74 1.64 34.85
CA GLN A 186 10.50 1.63 33.61
C GLN A 186 11.58 0.55 33.67
N THR A 187 11.65 -0.28 32.63
CA THR A 187 12.75 -1.24 32.45
C THR A 187 14.06 -0.49 32.19
N LEU A 188 15.10 -0.82 32.95
CA LEU A 188 16.43 -0.22 32.85
C LEU A 188 17.27 -0.95 31.80
N TYR A 189 16.89 -0.81 30.54
CA TYR A 189 17.71 -1.29 29.42
C TYR A 189 19.10 -0.62 29.41
N PRO A 190 20.13 -1.28 28.83
CA PRO A 190 21.46 -0.72 28.74
C PRO A 190 21.44 0.64 28.04
N ARG A 191 21.78 1.69 28.76
CA ARG A 191 21.85 3.07 28.27
C ARG A 191 22.95 3.82 29.01
N ARG A 192 23.41 4.92 28.41
CA ARG A 192 24.33 5.83 29.10
C ARG A 192 23.56 6.62 30.16
N GLU A 193 24.13 6.71 31.36
CA GLU A 193 23.65 7.57 32.45
C GLU A 193 24.24 8.99 32.34
#